data_AF-A0AA44A4L7-F1
#
_entry.id   AF-A0AA44A4L7-F1
#
_cell.length_a   1.000
_cell.length_b   1.000
_cell.length_c   1.000
_cell.angle_alpha   90.00
_cell.angle_beta   90.00
_cell.angle_gamma   90.00
#
_symmetry.space_group_name_H-M   'P 1'
#
loop_
_entity.id
_entity.type
_entity.pdbx_description
1 polymer ?
#
loop_
_entity_poly.entity_id
_entity_poly.type
_entity_poly.pdbx_seq_one_letter_code
_entity_poly.pdbx_strand_id
1 'polypeptide(L)'
;MTEQKRPVLTLKRKTEGETPVRRRKTIINVTTPPKWKVKKQKLAEKAAREAELAAKKAQARQALSIYLNLPTLDEAVNTLKPWWPGLFDGDTPRLLACGIRDVLLEDVAQRNIPLSHKKLRRALKA
;
A
#
# COMPACT_ATOMS: atom_id res chain seq x y z
N MET A 1 65.17 33.72 -17.21
CA MET A 1 64.24 33.15 -16.21
C MET A 1 64.96 32.01 -15.52
N THR A 2 65.47 32.26 -14.31
CA THR A 2 66.34 31.34 -13.57
C THR A 2 65.50 30.30 -12.83
N GLU A 3 65.59 29.04 -13.25
CA GLU A 3 64.89 27.93 -12.60
C GLU A 3 65.60 27.56 -11.29
N GLN A 4 65.02 28.00 -10.16
CA GLN A 4 65.46 27.60 -8.84
C GLN A 4 65.06 26.14 -8.57
N LYS A 5 66.03 25.22 -8.66
CA LYS A 5 65.88 23.81 -8.25
C LYS A 5 65.71 23.72 -6.73
N ARG A 6 64.64 23.06 -6.27
CA ARG A 6 64.37 22.83 -4.83
C ARG A 6 65.33 21.77 -4.25
N PRO A 7 65.77 21.90 -2.98
CA PRO A 7 66.66 20.92 -2.36
C PRO A 7 65.92 19.61 -2.07
N VAL A 8 66.52 18.49 -2.47
CA VAL A 8 66.00 17.13 -2.23
C VAL A 8 66.60 16.58 -0.93
N LEU A 9 65.75 16.39 0.08
CA LEU A 9 66.10 15.76 1.36
C LEU A 9 66.33 14.26 1.15
N THR A 10 67.59 13.83 1.17
CA THR A 10 67.93 12.39 1.16
C THR A 10 68.12 11.90 2.59
N LEU A 11 67.29 10.95 3.00
CA LEU A 11 67.37 10.34 4.33
C LEU A 11 68.49 9.28 4.33
N LYS A 12 69.64 9.59 4.93
CA LYS A 12 70.72 8.63 5.18
C LYS A 12 70.27 7.63 6.26
N ARG A 13 69.98 6.38 5.89
CA ARG A 13 69.77 5.31 6.88
C ARG A 13 71.10 4.58 7.12
N LYS A 14 71.55 4.57 8.37
CA LYS A 14 72.54 3.60 8.86
C LYS A 14 71.79 2.32 9.22
N THR A 15 72.15 1.21 8.59
CA THR A 15 71.69 -0.14 8.95
C THR A 15 72.72 -0.76 9.88
N GLU A 16 72.46 -0.70 11.19
CA GLU A 16 73.17 -1.52 12.17
C GLU A 16 72.14 -2.15 13.12
N GLY A 17 72.10 -3.48 13.07
CA GLY A 17 71.50 -4.45 13.99
C GLY A 17 70.45 -4.00 15.01
N GLU A 18 69.18 -4.21 14.67
CA GLU A 18 68.19 -4.66 15.66
C GLU A 18 67.04 -5.38 14.92
N THR A 19 66.81 -6.66 15.22
CA THR A 19 65.73 -7.42 14.63
C THR A 19 64.38 -6.78 14.98
N PRO A 20 63.53 -6.39 14.01
CA PRO A 20 62.22 -5.84 14.34
C PRO A 20 61.35 -6.96 14.93
N VAL A 21 61.16 -6.95 16.24
CA VAL A 21 60.15 -7.79 16.91
C VAL A 21 58.80 -7.37 16.36
N ARG A 22 58.31 -8.12 15.36
CA ARG A 22 57.03 -7.87 14.70
C ARG A 22 55.92 -8.24 15.68
N ARG A 23 55.51 -7.30 16.52
CA ARG A 23 54.31 -7.42 17.36
C ARG A 23 53.14 -7.79 16.46
N ARG A 24 52.63 -9.02 16.57
CA ARG A 24 51.40 -9.43 15.88
C ARG A 24 50.28 -8.53 16.38
N LYS A 25 49.61 -7.81 15.46
CA LYS A 25 48.38 -7.09 15.80
C LYS A 25 47.33 -8.16 16.17
N THR A 26 46.88 -8.16 17.42
CA THR A 26 45.71 -8.94 17.82
C THR A 26 44.50 -8.29 17.15
N ILE A 27 44.03 -8.90 16.06
CA ILE A 27 42.79 -8.48 15.39
C ILE A 27 41.65 -8.88 16.33
N ILE A 28 41.18 -7.94 17.14
CA ILE A 28 39.94 -8.13 17.91
C ILE A 28 38.81 -8.06 16.90
N ASN A 29 38.36 -9.22 16.47
CA ASN A 29 37.12 -9.41 15.74
C ASN A 29 35.96 -8.99 16.65
N VAL A 30 35.56 -7.72 16.56
CA VAL A 30 34.32 -7.22 17.17
C VAL A 30 33.18 -7.92 16.44
N THR A 31 32.72 -9.04 16.99
CA THR A 31 31.69 -9.91 16.41
C THR A 31 30.30 -9.28 16.48
N THR A 32 30.10 -8.27 17.33
CA THR A 32 28.83 -7.58 17.50
C THR A 32 28.70 -6.40 16.52
N PRO A 33 27.66 -6.40 15.67
CA PRO A 33 27.44 -5.29 14.75
C PRO A 33 27.23 -3.97 15.52
N PRO A 34 27.73 -2.84 14.99
CA PRO A 34 27.51 -1.53 15.59
C PRO A 34 26.02 -1.23 15.79
N LYS A 35 25.67 -0.52 16.88
CA LYS A 35 24.28 -0.17 17.23
C LYS A 35 23.50 0.47 16.07
N TRP A 36 24.15 1.33 15.28
CA TRP A 36 23.52 2.00 14.13
C TRP A 36 23.17 1.01 13.01
N LYS A 37 23.96 -0.06 12.83
CA LYS A 37 23.72 -1.11 11.83
C LYS A 37 22.53 -2.00 12.24
N VAL A 38 22.45 -2.36 13.53
CA VAL A 38 21.30 -3.08 14.09
C VAL A 38 20.01 -2.24 13.98
N LYS A 39 20.09 -0.94 14.26
CA LYS A 39 18.94 -0.02 14.11
C LYS A 39 18.46 0.05 12.66
N LYS A 40 19.39 0.11 11.69
CA LYS A 40 19.07 0.13 10.26
C LYS A 40 18.40 -1.17 9.81
N GLN A 41 18.89 -2.32 10.27
CA GLN A 41 18.30 -3.63 9.98
C GLN A 41 16.87 -3.74 10.53
N LYS A 42 16.64 -3.36 11.79
CA LYS A 42 15.30 -3.37 12.38
C LYS A 42 14.31 -2.47 11.65
N LEU A 43 14.78 -1.32 11.15
CA LEU A 43 13.94 -0.42 10.36
C LEU A 43 13.59 -1.02 8.99
N ALA A 44 14.56 -1.68 8.35
CA ALA A 44 14.32 -2.40 7.10
C ALA A 44 13.37 -3.59 7.28
N GLU A 45 13.52 -4.37 8.35
CA GLU A 45 12.61 -5.48 8.68
C GLU A 45 11.19 -4.98 8.96
N LYS A 46 11.05 -3.86 9.68
CA LYS A 46 9.74 -3.24 9.92
C LYS A 46 9.11 -2.78 8.60
N ALA A 47 9.86 -2.10 7.75
CA ALA A 47 9.38 -1.66 6.44
C ALA A 47 8.99 -2.84 5.55
N ALA A 48 9.75 -3.94 5.58
CA ALA A 48 9.42 -5.16 4.84
C ALA A 48 8.09 -5.79 5.32
N ARG A 49 7.88 -5.88 6.64
CA ARG A 49 6.61 -6.37 7.21
C ARG A 49 5.43 -5.48 6.84
N GLU A 50 5.60 -4.16 6.88
CA GLU A 50 4.55 -3.21 6.49
C GLU A 50 4.24 -3.31 4.99
N ALA A 51 5.25 -3.47 4.14
CA ALA A 51 5.08 -3.67 2.71
C ALA A 51 4.37 -5.00 2.40
N GLU A 52 4.70 -6.07 3.11
CA GLU A 52 4.02 -7.38 2.99
C GLU A 52 2.54 -7.28 3.38
N LEU A 53 2.23 -6.61 4.51
CA LEU A 53 0.85 -6.37 4.91
C LEU A 53 0.09 -5.50 3.90
N ALA A 54 0.74 -4.50 3.33
CA ALA A 54 0.14 -3.67 2.29
C ALA A 54 -0.14 -4.48 1.02
N ALA A 55 0.79 -5.33 0.58
CA ALA A 55 0.60 -6.23 -0.55
C ALA A 55 -0.56 -7.22 -0.30
N LYS A 56 -0.63 -7.82 0.90
CA LYS A 56 -1.72 -8.72 1.27
C LYS A 56 -3.08 -8.02 1.27
N LYS A 57 -3.15 -6.79 1.78
CA LYS A 57 -4.38 -5.98 1.74
C LYS A 57 -4.76 -5.60 0.31
N ALA A 58 -3.79 -5.27 -0.54
CA ALA A 58 -4.03 -4.96 -1.95
C ALA A 58 -4.58 -6.18 -2.70
N GLN A 59 -4.00 -7.36 -2.48
CA GLN A 59 -4.49 -8.62 -3.04
C GLN A 59 -5.91 -8.93 -2.57
N ALA A 60 -6.19 -8.78 -1.26
CA ALA A 60 -7.53 -8.98 -0.72
C ALA A 60 -8.56 -8.02 -1.35
N ARG A 61 -8.20 -6.75 -1.57
CA ARG A 61 -9.06 -5.78 -2.26
C ARG A 61 -9.32 -6.18 -3.72
N GLN A 62 -8.32 -6.65 -4.43
CA GLN A 62 -8.48 -7.13 -5.82
C GLN A 62 -9.42 -8.35 -5.86
N ALA A 63 -9.26 -9.31 -4.96
CA ALA A 63 -10.16 -10.47 -4.86
C ALA A 63 -11.60 -10.07 -4.48
N LEU A 64 -11.75 -9.12 -3.55
CA LEU A 64 -13.06 -8.59 -3.12
C LEU A 64 -13.76 -7.76 -4.19
N SER A 65 -13.02 -7.18 -5.14
CA SER A 65 -13.58 -6.37 -6.23
C SER A 65 -14.61 -7.14 -7.06
N ILE A 66 -14.50 -8.48 -7.14
CA ILE A 66 -15.46 -9.33 -7.85
C ILE A 66 -16.83 -9.29 -7.17
N TYR A 67 -16.85 -9.24 -5.83
CA TYR A 67 -18.06 -9.27 -5.02
C TYR A 67 -18.66 -7.88 -4.76
N LEU A 68 -17.84 -6.81 -4.80
CA LEU A 68 -18.28 -5.42 -4.61
C LEU A 68 -18.77 -4.74 -5.92
N ASN A 69 -19.09 -5.53 -6.95
CA ASN A 69 -19.57 -4.98 -8.22
C ASN A 69 -20.99 -4.43 -8.15
N LEU A 70 -21.74 -4.70 -7.08
CA LEU A 70 -23.08 -4.19 -6.82
C LEU A 70 -23.05 -3.16 -5.68
N PRO A 71 -24.00 -2.21 -5.66
CA PRO A 71 -24.17 -1.34 -4.50
C PRO A 71 -24.47 -2.20 -3.26
N THR A 72 -24.19 -1.66 -2.08
CA THR A 72 -24.61 -2.33 -0.83
C THR A 72 -26.13 -2.33 -0.74
N LEU A 73 -26.70 -3.26 0.04
CA LEU A 73 -28.15 -3.33 0.25
C LEU A 73 -28.70 -2.01 0.81
N ASP A 74 -28.00 -1.40 1.75
CA ASP A 74 -28.36 -0.10 2.33
C ASP A 74 -28.38 1.01 1.28
N GLU A 75 -27.35 1.09 0.43
CA GLU A 75 -27.32 2.04 -0.68
C GLU A 75 -28.49 1.81 -1.67
N ALA A 76 -28.81 0.55 -1.97
CA ALA A 76 -29.92 0.21 -2.84
C ALA A 76 -31.26 0.64 -2.24
N VAL A 77 -31.52 0.31 -0.98
CA VAL A 77 -32.73 0.70 -0.25
C VAL A 77 -32.85 2.23 -0.20
N ASN A 78 -31.77 2.94 0.18
CA ASN A 78 -31.76 4.40 0.26
C ASN A 78 -32.00 5.08 -1.10
N THR A 79 -31.63 4.44 -2.21
CA THR A 79 -31.94 4.97 -3.54
C THR A 79 -33.38 4.76 -3.99
N LEU A 80 -34.04 3.67 -3.56
CA LEU A 80 -35.37 3.27 -4.03
C LEU A 80 -36.50 3.71 -3.10
N LYS A 81 -36.27 3.67 -1.79
CA LYS A 81 -37.25 3.99 -0.73
C LYS A 81 -37.90 5.38 -0.86
N PRO A 82 -37.18 6.46 -1.25
CA PRO A 82 -37.80 7.77 -1.43
C PRO A 82 -38.86 7.82 -2.52
N TRP A 83 -38.74 6.98 -3.56
CA TRP A 83 -39.61 7.02 -4.74
C TRP A 83 -40.73 5.99 -4.66
N TRP A 84 -40.46 4.84 -4.06
CA TRP A 84 -41.39 3.71 -3.94
C TRP A 84 -41.34 3.10 -2.53
N PRO A 85 -41.89 3.80 -1.51
CA PRO A 85 -41.87 3.32 -0.14
C PRO A 85 -42.66 2.01 0.03
N GLY A 86 -43.70 1.78 -0.77
CA GLY A 86 -44.53 0.57 -0.71
C GLY A 86 -43.81 -0.73 -1.10
N LEU A 87 -42.62 -0.64 -1.70
CA LEU A 87 -41.78 -1.81 -2.01
C LEU A 87 -41.00 -2.31 -0.80
N PHE A 88 -40.99 -1.56 0.30
CA PHE A 88 -40.19 -1.87 1.48
C PHE A 88 -41.09 -2.00 2.71
N ASP A 89 -40.67 -2.84 3.65
CA ASP A 89 -41.19 -2.89 5.01
C ASP A 89 -40.11 -2.32 5.95
N GLY A 90 -40.21 -1.03 6.24
CA GLY A 90 -39.13 -0.29 6.88
C GLY A 90 -37.87 -0.24 6.01
N ASP A 91 -36.85 -1.01 6.38
CA ASP A 91 -35.58 -1.16 5.64
C ASP A 91 -35.43 -2.53 4.96
N THR A 92 -36.43 -3.40 5.11
CA THR A 92 -36.43 -4.72 4.46
C THR A 92 -37.16 -4.66 3.12
N PRO A 93 -36.54 -5.09 2.00
CA PRO A 93 -37.23 -5.17 0.71
C PRO A 93 -38.34 -6.23 0.74
N ARG A 94 -39.53 -5.88 0.25
CA ARG A 94 -40.62 -6.85 0.03
C ARG A 94 -40.38 -7.62 -1.26
N LEU A 95 -40.98 -8.80 -1.36
CA LEU A 95 -40.95 -9.59 -2.60
C LEU A 95 -41.57 -8.79 -3.74
N LEU A 96 -40.79 -8.61 -4.80
CA LEU A 96 -41.16 -7.79 -5.95
C LEU A 96 -41.94 -8.61 -6.98
N ALA A 97 -42.89 -7.96 -7.64
CA ALA A 97 -43.61 -8.58 -8.75
C ALA A 97 -42.67 -8.92 -9.91
N CYS A 98 -42.95 -10.03 -10.61
CA CYS A 98 -42.21 -10.38 -11.82
C CYS A 98 -42.35 -9.26 -12.86
N GLY A 99 -41.24 -8.78 -13.40
CA GLY A 99 -41.25 -7.70 -14.40
C GLY A 99 -41.44 -6.29 -13.84
N ILE A 100 -41.43 -6.08 -12.52
CA ILE A 100 -41.62 -4.75 -11.90
C ILE A 100 -40.64 -3.68 -12.43
N ARG A 101 -39.48 -4.12 -12.93
CA ARG A 101 -38.46 -3.24 -13.50
C ARG A 101 -39.03 -2.32 -14.57
N ASP A 102 -39.83 -2.84 -15.49
CA ASP A 102 -40.27 -2.08 -16.65
C ASP A 102 -41.33 -1.04 -16.22
N VAL A 103 -42.19 -1.40 -15.27
CA VAL A 103 -43.11 -0.48 -14.58
C VAL A 103 -42.37 0.65 -13.87
N LEU A 104 -41.28 0.35 -13.14
CA LEU A 104 -40.48 1.36 -12.46
C LEU A 104 -39.74 2.27 -13.43
N LEU A 105 -39.33 1.76 -14.60
CA LEU A 105 -38.68 2.56 -15.64
C LEU A 105 -39.66 3.56 -16.28
N GLU A 106 -40.90 3.12 -16.53
CA GLU A 106 -41.97 4.01 -17.00
C GLU A 106 -42.29 5.09 -15.97
N ASP A 107 -42.39 4.73 -14.68
CA ASP A 107 -42.64 5.70 -13.60
C ASP A 107 -41.50 6.72 -13.45
N VAL A 108 -40.24 6.28 -13.61
CA VAL A 108 -39.07 7.19 -13.64
C VAL A 108 -39.18 8.21 -14.78
N ALA A 109 -39.60 7.76 -15.97
CA ALA A 109 -39.77 8.64 -17.13
C ALA A 109 -40.95 9.60 -16.94
N GLN A 110 -42.06 9.15 -16.34
CA GLN A 110 -43.24 9.97 -16.08
C GLN A 110 -42.98 11.03 -15.00
N ARG A 111 -42.30 10.66 -13.91
CA ARG A 111 -42.02 11.54 -12.76
C ARG A 111 -40.72 12.34 -12.90
N ASN A 112 -40.00 12.16 -14.00
CA ASN A 112 -38.69 12.77 -14.28
C ASN A 112 -37.71 12.62 -13.10
N ILE A 113 -37.63 11.41 -12.54
CA ILE A 113 -36.78 11.13 -11.39
C ILE A 113 -35.31 11.17 -11.86
N PRO A 114 -34.38 11.79 -11.10
CA PRO A 114 -32.95 11.81 -11.43
C PRO A 114 -32.28 10.45 -11.15
N LEU A 115 -32.84 9.37 -11.69
CA LEU A 115 -32.38 8.00 -11.52
C LEU A 115 -32.11 7.36 -12.90
N SER A 116 -30.85 7.08 -13.17
CA SER A 116 -30.48 6.37 -14.40
C SER A 116 -31.01 4.94 -14.40
N HIS A 117 -31.43 4.45 -15.58
CA HIS A 117 -31.81 3.05 -15.81
C HIS A 117 -30.76 2.05 -15.27
N LYS A 118 -29.47 2.39 -15.36
CA LYS A 118 -28.37 1.53 -14.87
C LYS A 118 -28.34 1.47 -13.34
N LYS A 119 -28.62 2.60 -12.69
CA LYS A 119 -28.63 2.71 -11.23
C LYS A 119 -29.82 1.96 -10.64
N LEU A 120 -31.01 2.10 -11.25
CA LEU A 120 -32.20 1.31 -10.90
C LEU A 120 -31.92 -0.20 -11.03
N ARG A 121 -31.40 -0.65 -12.17
CA ARG A 121 -31.11 -2.08 -12.39
C ARG A 121 -30.09 -2.66 -11.41
N ARG A 122 -29.10 -1.86 -10.99
CA ARG A 122 -28.10 -2.30 -10.01
C ARG A 122 -28.68 -2.35 -8.59
N ALA A 123 -29.51 -1.39 -8.21
CA ALA A 123 -30.19 -1.39 -6.92
C ALA A 123 -31.16 -2.57 -6.79
N LEU A 124 -31.87 -2.93 -7.87
CA LEU A 124 -32.77 -4.09 -7.88
C LEU A 124 -32.05 -5.46 -7.84
N LYS A 125 -30.72 -5.50 -8.04
CA LYS A 125 -29.92 -6.73 -8.01
C LYS A 125 -29.16 -6.93 -6.70
N ALA A 126 -29.01 -5.87 -5.90
CA ALA A 126 -28.32 -5.90 -4.61
C ALA A 126 -29.19 -6.57 -3.55
#